data_AF-A0A1A2PZU9-F1
#
_entry.id   AF-A0A1A2PZU9-F1
#
_cell.length_a   1.000
_cell.length_b   1.000
_cell.length_c   1.000
_cell.angle_alpha   90.00
_cell.angle_beta   90.00
_cell.angle_gamma   90.00
#
_symmetry.space_group_name_H-M   'P 1'
#
loop_
_entity.id
_entity.type
_entity.pdbx_description
1 polymer ?
#
loop_
_entity_poly.entity_id
_entity_poly.type
_entity_poly.pdbx_seq_one_letter_code
_entity_poly.pdbx_strand_id
1 'polypeptide(L)'
;MSALQGKVALVTGASSGLGAETARLFSRQGATVFGIGRDTGRLAEVFADVQGGCYASVDVASAQACRDAVEQCVRELGGLDVLVNVAGRHQMRRTESMTDDDWAEDLAVNLNGPFYLCRAALPHLLERGGNIVNVGSIAGVEGQAYSAGYCAAKHGLVGLTRALAVEYTADRLRVNAICPGGMLTPQLEHFRAPENPNYDLIMRTASPRGMMQPVD
;
A
#
# COMPACT_ATOMS: atom_id res chain seq x y z
N MET A 1 20.08 -19.31 2.90
CA MET A 1 18.75 -19.05 3.48
C MET A 1 18.26 -17.74 2.90
N SER A 2 17.01 -17.67 2.45
CA SER A 2 16.41 -16.42 1.94
C SER A 2 16.29 -15.39 3.07
N ALA A 3 16.28 -14.10 2.71
CA ALA A 3 16.24 -13.00 3.68
C ALA A 3 14.92 -12.93 4.50
N LEU A 4 13.87 -13.63 4.04
CA LEU A 4 12.53 -13.63 4.65
C LEU A 4 12.16 -14.95 5.34
N GLN A 5 13.08 -15.92 5.41
CA GLN A 5 12.81 -17.22 6.02
C GLN A 5 12.30 -17.06 7.46
N GLY A 6 11.09 -17.58 7.73
CA GLY A 6 10.48 -17.57 9.06
C GLY A 6 9.96 -16.20 9.52
N LYS A 7 9.87 -15.22 8.60
CA LYS A 7 9.30 -13.90 8.89
C LYS A 7 7.79 -13.87 8.68
N VAL A 8 7.09 -13.09 9.49
CA VAL A 8 5.65 -12.83 9.30
C VAL A 8 5.44 -11.47 8.63
N ALA A 9 4.67 -11.44 7.54
CA ALA A 9 4.40 -10.22 6.79
C ALA A 9 2.90 -9.94 6.65
N LEU A 10 2.47 -8.72 7.01
CA LEU A 10 1.15 -8.19 6.66
C LEU A 10 1.25 -7.40 5.35
N VAL A 11 0.51 -7.81 4.32
CA VAL A 11 0.50 -7.13 3.01
C VAL A 11 -0.90 -6.64 2.70
N THR A 12 -1.07 -5.33 2.47
CA THR A 12 -2.35 -4.76 2.06
C THR A 12 -2.50 -4.72 0.54
N GLY A 13 -3.73 -4.56 0.04
CA GLY A 13 -3.98 -4.62 -1.40
C GLY A 13 -3.66 -6.00 -2.00
N ALA A 14 -3.65 -7.04 -1.18
CA ALA A 14 -3.15 -8.36 -1.54
C ALA A 14 -4.06 -9.14 -2.51
N SER A 15 -5.23 -8.58 -2.85
CA SER A 15 -6.16 -9.18 -3.80
C SER A 15 -5.76 -8.97 -5.26
N SER A 16 -4.79 -8.10 -5.57
CA SER A 16 -4.37 -7.87 -6.96
C SER A 16 -3.05 -7.09 -7.11
N GLY A 17 -2.56 -7.00 -8.35
CA GLY A 17 -1.47 -6.12 -8.74
C GLY A 17 -0.21 -6.30 -7.88
N LEU A 18 0.40 -5.17 -7.49
CA LEU A 18 1.62 -5.16 -6.66
C LEU A 18 1.45 -5.88 -5.32
N GLY A 19 0.28 -5.79 -4.69
CA GLY A 19 0.04 -6.44 -3.40
C GLY A 19 0.02 -7.96 -3.52
N ALA A 20 -0.67 -8.47 -4.54
CA ALA A 20 -0.69 -9.91 -4.85
C ALA A 20 0.71 -10.45 -5.17
N GLU A 21 1.46 -9.76 -6.05
CA GLU A 21 2.82 -10.20 -6.39
C GLU A 21 3.78 -10.10 -5.21
N THR A 22 3.62 -9.09 -4.35
CA THR A 22 4.38 -9.00 -3.10
C THR A 22 4.09 -10.19 -2.19
N ALA A 23 2.82 -10.55 -1.99
CA ALA A 23 2.42 -11.70 -1.17
C ALA A 23 3.02 -13.01 -1.70
N ARG A 24 2.89 -13.25 -3.01
CA ARG A 24 3.47 -14.45 -3.67
C ARG A 24 4.99 -14.47 -3.55
N LEU A 25 5.66 -13.34 -3.80
CA LEU A 25 7.12 -13.25 -3.71
C LEU A 25 7.61 -13.48 -2.28
N PHE A 26 6.96 -12.88 -1.28
CA PHE A 26 7.34 -13.05 0.13
C PHE A 26 7.17 -14.50 0.58
N SER A 27 6.09 -15.16 0.18
CA SER A 27 5.87 -16.59 0.43
C SER A 27 6.95 -17.46 -0.23
N ARG A 28 7.28 -17.22 -1.51
CA ARG A 28 8.40 -17.90 -2.19
C ARG A 28 9.76 -17.69 -1.51
N GLN A 29 9.92 -16.56 -0.81
CA GLN A 29 11.11 -16.23 -0.04
C GLN A 29 11.03 -16.73 1.42
N GLY A 30 10.04 -17.54 1.78
CA GLY A 30 9.95 -18.23 3.07
C GLY A 30 9.29 -17.44 4.20
N ALA A 31 8.64 -16.32 3.90
CA ALA A 31 7.78 -15.63 4.86
C ALA A 31 6.38 -16.25 4.90
N THR A 32 5.75 -16.22 6.07
CA THR A 32 4.31 -16.48 6.22
C THR A 32 3.56 -15.16 6.06
N VAL A 33 2.65 -15.10 5.10
CA VAL A 33 2.00 -13.84 4.69
C VAL A 33 0.55 -13.79 5.18
N PHE A 34 0.16 -12.67 5.78
CA PHE A 34 -1.22 -12.30 6.03
C PHE A 34 -1.65 -11.21 5.05
N GLY A 35 -2.54 -11.52 4.12
CA GLY A 35 -3.03 -10.57 3.12
C GLY A 35 -4.32 -9.89 3.54
N ILE A 36 -4.43 -8.59 3.26
CA ILE A 36 -5.70 -7.87 3.39
C ILE A 36 -6.07 -7.13 2.10
N GLY A 37 -7.37 -7.10 1.82
CA GLY A 37 -7.99 -6.42 0.68
C GLY A 37 -9.51 -6.52 0.80
N ARG A 38 -10.27 -5.83 -0.07
CA ARG A 38 -11.74 -5.84 0.02
C ARG A 38 -12.40 -7.04 -0.68
N ASP A 39 -11.79 -7.49 -1.77
CA ASP A 39 -12.33 -8.54 -2.63
C ASP A 39 -11.91 -9.93 -2.13
N THR A 40 -12.81 -10.59 -1.40
CA THR A 40 -12.58 -11.93 -0.84
C THR A 40 -12.36 -12.99 -1.91
N GLY A 41 -13.03 -12.87 -3.08
CA GLY A 41 -12.88 -13.83 -4.18
C GLY A 41 -11.48 -13.77 -4.76
N ARG A 42 -11.02 -12.57 -5.12
CA ARG A 42 -9.66 -12.36 -5.61
C ARG A 42 -8.59 -12.68 -4.55
N LEU A 43 -8.84 -12.42 -3.27
CA LEU A 43 -7.94 -12.87 -2.20
C LEU A 43 -7.80 -14.40 -2.18
N ALA A 44 -8.91 -15.13 -2.29
CA ALA A 44 -8.88 -16.60 -2.32
C ALA A 44 -8.08 -17.13 -3.52
N GLU A 45 -8.26 -16.53 -4.70
CA GLU A 45 -7.49 -16.86 -5.90
C GLU A 45 -5.99 -16.58 -5.72
N VAL A 46 -5.62 -15.45 -5.13
CA VAL A 46 -4.21 -15.11 -4.88
C VAL A 46 -3.60 -16.06 -3.85
N PHE A 47 -4.29 -16.31 -2.75
CA PHE A 47 -3.75 -17.08 -1.64
C PHE A 47 -3.73 -18.59 -1.88
N ALA A 48 -4.34 -19.07 -2.97
CA ALA A 48 -4.15 -20.44 -3.44
C ALA A 48 -2.67 -20.79 -3.71
N ASP A 49 -1.86 -19.81 -4.13
CA ASP A 49 -0.41 -20.00 -4.35
C ASP A 49 0.48 -19.33 -3.28
N VAL A 50 -0.10 -18.86 -2.17
CA VAL A 50 0.65 -18.29 -1.03
C VAL A 50 0.73 -19.35 0.07
N GLN A 51 1.81 -20.13 0.07
CA GLN A 51 1.97 -21.27 0.97
C GLN A 51 1.95 -20.83 2.44
N GLY A 52 1.04 -21.43 3.22
CA GLY A 52 0.87 -21.13 4.65
C GLY A 52 0.34 -19.72 4.94
N GLY A 53 -0.08 -18.97 3.92
CA GLY A 53 -0.63 -17.63 4.08
C GLY A 53 -2.11 -17.64 4.49
N CYS A 54 -2.51 -16.62 5.22
CA CYS A 54 -3.90 -16.34 5.58
C CYS A 54 -4.33 -15.00 4.96
N TYR A 55 -5.64 -14.76 4.86
CA TYR A 55 -6.15 -13.49 4.39
C TYR A 55 -7.47 -13.10 5.06
N ALA A 56 -7.75 -11.79 5.07
CA ALA A 56 -9.02 -11.25 5.56
C ALA A 56 -9.55 -10.14 4.64
N SER A 57 -10.87 -10.05 4.53
CA SER A 57 -11.52 -8.92 3.87
C SER A 57 -11.50 -7.71 4.80
N VAL A 58 -10.79 -6.65 4.40
CA VAL A 58 -10.57 -5.46 5.22
C VAL A 58 -10.63 -4.21 4.36
N ASP A 59 -11.40 -3.22 4.81
CA ASP A 59 -11.31 -1.86 4.29
C ASP A 59 -10.35 -1.03 5.14
N VAL A 60 -9.22 -0.66 4.53
CA VAL A 60 -8.17 0.11 5.20
C VAL A 60 -8.59 1.54 5.55
N ALA A 61 -9.69 2.04 4.99
CA ALA A 61 -10.25 3.33 5.38
C ALA A 61 -10.83 3.33 6.81
N SER A 62 -11.09 2.15 7.39
CA SER A 62 -11.60 2.01 8.76
C SER A 62 -10.48 1.79 9.76
N ALA A 63 -10.31 2.75 10.69
CA ALA A 63 -9.30 2.64 11.75
C ALA A 63 -9.49 1.41 12.65
N GLN A 64 -10.75 1.02 12.92
CA GLN A 64 -11.04 -0.18 13.71
C GLN A 64 -10.70 -1.44 12.92
N ALA A 65 -11.11 -1.52 11.65
CA ALA A 65 -10.81 -2.69 10.82
C ALA A 65 -9.30 -2.89 10.63
N CYS A 66 -8.52 -1.81 10.49
CA CYS A 66 -7.06 -1.88 10.45
C CYS A 66 -6.45 -2.44 11.75
N ARG A 67 -6.99 -2.05 12.91
CA ARG A 67 -6.56 -2.57 14.21
C ARG A 67 -6.85 -4.06 14.31
N ASP A 68 -8.10 -4.44 14.04
CA ASP A 68 -8.57 -5.84 14.13
C ASP A 68 -7.77 -6.75 13.17
N ALA A 69 -7.42 -6.25 11.98
CA ALA A 69 -6.60 -6.98 11.02
C ALA A 69 -5.16 -7.24 11.52
N VAL A 70 -4.52 -6.27 12.17
CA VAL A 70 -3.20 -6.46 12.77
C VAL A 70 -3.27 -7.46 13.93
N GLU A 71 -4.26 -7.32 14.80
CA GLU A 71 -4.47 -8.25 15.91
C GLU A 71 -4.75 -9.67 15.42
N GLN A 72 -5.53 -9.81 14.33
CA GLN A 72 -5.77 -11.09 13.68
C GLN A 72 -4.48 -11.70 13.11
N CYS A 73 -3.68 -10.93 12.38
CA CYS A 73 -2.39 -11.37 11.86
C CYS A 73 -1.49 -11.90 12.99
N VAL A 74 -1.36 -11.16 14.09
CA VAL A 74 -0.53 -11.55 15.23
C VAL A 74 -1.07 -12.81 15.91
N ARG A 75 -2.40 -12.90 16.09
CA ARG A 75 -3.05 -14.08 16.68
C ARG A 75 -2.87 -15.34 15.85
N GLU A 76 -3.00 -15.25 14.53
CA GLU A 76 -2.92 -16.40 13.63
C GLU A 76 -1.48 -16.83 13.35
N LEU A 77 -0.56 -15.87 13.22
CA LEU A 77 0.80 -16.11 12.74
C LEU A 77 1.88 -15.95 13.83
N GLY A 78 1.49 -15.59 15.05
CA GLY A 78 2.38 -15.51 16.22
C GLY A 78 3.32 -14.31 16.25
N GLY A 79 3.07 -13.27 15.45
CA GLY A 79 3.84 -12.03 15.46
C GLY A 79 3.70 -11.22 14.17
N LEU A 80 4.51 -10.16 14.06
CA LEU A 80 4.59 -9.34 12.86
C LEU A 80 6.03 -8.82 12.69
N ASP A 81 6.68 -9.19 11.59
CA ASP A 81 8.05 -8.76 11.26
C ASP A 81 8.07 -7.68 10.17
N VAL A 82 7.08 -7.69 9.26
CA VAL A 82 7.01 -6.76 8.12
C VAL A 82 5.58 -6.28 7.88
N LEU A 83 5.39 -4.97 7.78
CA LEU A 83 4.16 -4.36 7.26
C LEU A 83 4.43 -3.77 5.87
N VAL A 84 3.62 -4.15 4.88
CA VAL A 84 3.67 -3.57 3.52
C VAL A 84 2.33 -2.93 3.18
N ASN A 85 2.32 -1.60 3.17
CA ASN A 85 1.15 -0.81 2.81
C ASN A 85 1.11 -0.58 1.29
N VAL A 86 0.43 -1.47 0.55
CA VAL A 86 0.29 -1.41 -0.92
C VAL A 86 -1.08 -0.88 -1.35
N ALA A 87 -2.12 -1.12 -0.55
CA ALA A 87 -3.48 -0.66 -0.85
C ALA A 87 -3.51 0.84 -1.18
N GLY A 88 -4.17 1.17 -2.27
CA GLY A 88 -4.26 2.52 -2.80
C GLY A 88 -5.39 2.64 -3.81
N ARG A 89 -5.76 3.88 -4.09
CA ARG A 89 -6.67 4.24 -5.18
C ARG A 89 -6.19 5.51 -5.84
N HIS A 90 -6.49 5.67 -7.12
CA HIS A 90 -6.24 6.91 -7.84
C HIS A 90 -7.34 7.12 -8.86
N GLN A 91 -7.92 8.31 -8.86
CA GLN A 91 -8.87 8.77 -9.86
C GLN A 91 -8.52 10.20 -10.25
N MET A 92 -8.36 10.45 -11.55
CA MET A 92 -8.08 11.80 -12.04
C MET A 92 -9.35 12.64 -12.07
N ARG A 93 -9.26 13.89 -11.60
CA ARG A 93 -10.34 14.87 -11.53
C ARG A 93 -9.79 16.28 -11.76
N ARG A 94 -10.60 17.14 -12.35
CA ARG A 94 -10.37 18.59 -12.29
C ARG A 94 -10.55 19.03 -10.84
N THR A 95 -9.64 19.84 -10.31
CA THR A 95 -9.66 20.20 -8.88
C THR A 95 -10.91 20.99 -8.52
N GLU A 96 -11.36 21.87 -9.42
CA GLU A 96 -12.56 22.68 -9.25
C GLU A 96 -13.87 21.87 -9.25
N SER A 97 -13.85 20.63 -9.73
CA SER A 97 -15.01 19.73 -9.75
C SER A 97 -14.93 18.61 -8.71
N MET A 98 -13.87 18.59 -7.89
CA MET A 98 -13.66 17.58 -6.87
C MET A 98 -14.54 17.87 -5.66
N THR A 99 -15.29 16.88 -5.19
CA THR A 99 -16.13 17.03 -4.00
C THR A 99 -15.32 16.81 -2.71
N ASP A 100 -15.87 17.24 -1.58
CA ASP A 100 -15.27 16.96 -0.27
C ASP A 100 -15.21 15.45 0.01
N ASP A 101 -16.18 14.68 -0.49
CA ASP A 101 -16.20 13.22 -0.39
C ASP A 101 -15.09 12.57 -1.25
N ASP A 102 -14.87 13.06 -2.47
CA ASP A 102 -13.76 12.62 -3.32
C ASP A 102 -12.41 12.84 -2.61
N TRP A 103 -12.26 14.00 -1.97
CA TRP A 103 -11.06 14.35 -1.18
C TRP A 103 -10.90 13.45 0.03
N ALA A 104 -11.97 13.27 0.80
CA ALA A 104 -11.96 12.40 1.97
C ALA A 104 -11.61 10.96 1.59
N GLU A 105 -12.15 10.43 0.49
CA GLU A 105 -11.89 9.07 0.03
C GLU A 105 -10.44 8.89 -0.45
N ASP A 106 -9.88 9.87 -1.17
CA ASP A 106 -8.48 9.85 -1.61
C ASP A 106 -7.52 9.81 -0.39
N LEU A 107 -7.78 10.61 0.64
CA LEU A 107 -6.99 10.60 1.88
C LEU A 107 -7.22 9.34 2.71
N ALA A 108 -8.47 8.87 2.81
CA ALA A 108 -8.84 7.73 3.65
C ALA A 108 -8.05 6.48 3.29
N VAL A 109 -7.96 6.15 2.00
CA VAL A 109 -7.27 4.95 1.54
C VAL A 109 -5.75 5.18 1.43
N ASN A 110 -5.31 6.29 0.84
CA ASN A 110 -3.90 6.47 0.48
C ASN A 110 -3.01 7.01 1.61
N LEU A 111 -3.59 7.57 2.67
CA LEU A 111 -2.84 8.16 3.79
C LEU A 111 -3.32 7.64 5.15
N ASN A 112 -4.62 7.75 5.43
CA ASN A 112 -5.16 7.37 6.74
C ASN A 112 -5.03 5.86 6.97
N GLY A 113 -5.33 5.03 5.97
CA GLY A 113 -5.17 3.58 6.05
C GLY A 113 -3.75 3.14 6.43
N PRO A 114 -2.69 3.55 5.69
CA PRO A 114 -1.31 3.33 6.08
C PRO A 114 -1.00 3.82 7.50
N PHE A 115 -1.48 5.01 7.90
CA PHE A 115 -1.30 5.50 9.27
C PHE A 115 -1.96 4.60 10.32
N TYR A 116 -3.20 4.16 10.10
CA TYR A 116 -3.91 3.28 11.04
C TYR A 116 -3.19 1.95 11.21
N LEU A 117 -2.74 1.35 10.10
CA LEU A 117 -2.00 0.09 10.11
C LEU A 117 -0.63 0.24 10.76
N CYS A 118 0.14 1.29 10.44
CA CYS A 118 1.39 1.58 11.11
C CYS A 118 1.19 1.70 12.62
N ARG A 119 0.22 2.52 13.06
CA ARG A 119 -0.08 2.71 14.49
C ARG A 119 -0.44 1.40 15.21
N ALA A 120 -1.23 0.54 14.57
CA ALA A 120 -1.60 -0.76 15.15
C ALA A 120 -0.43 -1.76 15.13
N ALA A 121 0.41 -1.76 14.08
CA ALA A 121 1.52 -2.70 13.91
C ALA A 121 2.76 -2.36 14.75
N LEU A 122 2.99 -1.08 15.06
CA LEU A 122 4.20 -0.59 15.73
C LEU A 122 4.58 -1.37 16.99
N PRO A 123 3.67 -1.64 17.95
CA PRO A 123 4.03 -2.41 19.15
C PRO A 123 4.63 -3.79 18.83
N HIS A 124 4.09 -4.48 17.84
CA HIS A 124 4.54 -5.82 17.43
C HIS A 124 5.84 -5.77 16.61
N LEU A 125 5.98 -4.77 15.75
CA LEU A 125 7.18 -4.58 14.95
C LEU A 125 8.38 -4.19 15.82
N LEU A 126 8.18 -3.35 16.84
CA LEU A 126 9.24 -2.93 17.76
C LEU A 126 9.78 -4.11 18.59
N GLU A 127 8.90 -5.02 19.04
CA GLU A 127 9.29 -6.25 19.73
C GLU A 127 10.22 -7.13 18.87
N ARG A 128 9.91 -7.23 17.57
CA ARG A 128 10.56 -8.13 16.63
C ARG A 128 11.76 -7.52 15.89
N GLY A 129 11.94 -6.22 15.98
CA GLY A 129 12.90 -5.49 15.15
C GLY A 129 12.51 -5.50 13.66
N GLY A 130 11.27 -5.06 13.39
CA GLY A 130 10.59 -5.22 12.12
C GLY A 130 10.85 -4.15 11.07
N ASN A 131 10.05 -4.17 10.01
CA ASN A 131 10.15 -3.26 8.88
C ASN A 131 8.77 -2.77 8.43
N ILE A 132 8.68 -1.51 8.00
CA ILE A 132 7.51 -0.95 7.33
C ILE A 132 7.93 -0.50 5.94
N VAL A 133 7.17 -0.91 4.92
CA VAL A 133 7.31 -0.46 3.54
C VAL A 133 6.00 0.18 3.09
N ASN A 134 6.03 1.47 2.83
CA ASN A 134 4.91 2.21 2.28
C ASN A 134 5.05 2.32 0.76
N VAL A 135 4.05 1.86 0.02
CA VAL A 135 4.00 2.07 -1.43
C VAL A 135 3.42 3.46 -1.71
N GLY A 136 4.33 4.39 -1.96
CA GLY A 136 4.04 5.74 -2.39
C GLY A 136 3.64 5.79 -3.87
N SER A 137 4.17 6.79 -4.55
CA SER A 137 4.04 7.02 -6.00
C SER A 137 5.04 8.11 -6.37
N ILE A 138 5.42 8.22 -7.64
CA ILE A 138 6.06 9.45 -8.13
C ILE A 138 5.20 10.68 -7.80
N ALA A 139 3.87 10.56 -7.77
CA ALA A 139 2.95 11.61 -7.32
C ALA A 139 3.11 12.00 -5.82
N GLY A 140 3.92 11.26 -5.06
CA GLY A 140 4.31 11.61 -3.68
C GLY A 140 5.59 12.43 -3.57
N VAL A 141 6.28 12.67 -4.69
CA VAL A 141 7.52 13.46 -4.76
C VAL A 141 7.51 14.51 -5.88
N GLU A 142 6.50 14.50 -6.76
CA GLU A 142 6.23 15.50 -7.79
C GLU A 142 4.73 15.75 -7.96
N GLY A 143 4.36 16.88 -8.57
CA GLY A 143 2.96 17.21 -8.83
C GLY A 143 2.47 16.61 -10.14
N GLN A 144 1.28 15.98 -10.14
CA GLN A 144 0.62 15.45 -11.33
C GLN A 144 -0.70 16.17 -11.62
N ALA A 145 -0.91 16.52 -12.88
CA ALA A 145 -2.16 17.14 -13.32
C ALA A 145 -3.36 16.23 -12.99
N TYR A 146 -4.47 16.87 -12.64
CA TYR A 146 -5.74 16.21 -12.32
C TYR A 146 -5.69 15.23 -11.15
N SER A 147 -4.68 15.31 -10.29
CA SER A 147 -4.46 14.32 -9.23
C SER A 147 -4.26 14.98 -7.86
N ALA A 148 -4.91 16.12 -7.60
CA ALA A 148 -4.64 16.94 -6.42
C ALA A 148 -4.78 16.18 -5.08
N GLY A 149 -5.91 15.51 -4.85
CA GLY A 149 -6.13 14.70 -3.64
C GLY A 149 -5.15 13.53 -3.52
N TYR A 150 -4.95 12.79 -4.61
CA TYR A 150 -3.97 11.70 -4.66
C TYR A 150 -2.53 12.17 -4.37
N CYS A 151 -2.10 13.28 -4.98
CA CYS A 151 -0.77 13.87 -4.76
C CYS A 151 -0.62 14.32 -3.31
N ALA A 152 -1.63 14.98 -2.74
CA ALA A 152 -1.62 15.38 -1.33
C ALA A 152 -1.49 14.17 -0.40
N ALA A 153 -2.27 13.11 -0.64
CA ALA A 153 -2.20 11.87 0.13
C ALA A 153 -0.83 11.20 0.02
N LYS A 154 -0.27 11.06 -1.19
CA LYS A 154 1.02 10.39 -1.41
C LYS A 154 2.22 11.21 -0.92
N HIS A 155 2.17 12.54 -1.00
CA HIS A 155 3.16 13.40 -0.32
C HIS A 155 3.06 13.26 1.20
N GLY A 156 1.83 13.23 1.73
CA GLY A 156 1.57 12.96 3.15
C GLY A 156 2.15 11.61 3.59
N LEU A 157 2.01 10.56 2.76
CA LEU A 157 2.55 9.23 3.05
C LEU A 157 4.09 9.22 3.06
N VAL A 158 4.73 9.96 2.14
CA VAL A 158 6.19 10.14 2.16
C VAL A 158 6.63 10.92 3.41
N GLY A 159 5.88 11.97 3.79
CA GLY A 159 6.09 12.71 5.02
C GLY A 159 5.97 11.84 6.27
N LEU A 160 4.89 11.06 6.37
CA LEU A 160 4.66 10.10 7.45
C LEU A 160 5.79 9.08 7.54
N THR A 161 6.22 8.53 6.40
CA THR A 161 7.34 7.58 6.34
C THR A 161 8.61 8.19 6.94
N ARG A 162 8.96 9.42 6.55
CA ARG A 162 10.15 10.12 7.07
C ARG A 162 10.03 10.38 8.57
N ALA A 163 8.86 10.83 9.03
CA ALA A 163 8.61 11.10 10.44
C ALA A 163 8.82 9.83 11.28
N LEU A 164 8.20 8.71 10.91
CA LEU A 164 8.35 7.44 11.61
C LEU A 164 9.80 6.92 11.54
N ALA A 165 10.48 7.04 10.40
CA ALA A 165 11.87 6.62 10.27
C ALA A 165 12.79 7.38 11.25
N VAL A 166 12.59 8.69 11.40
CA VAL A 166 13.36 9.51 12.34
C VAL A 166 12.99 9.18 13.80
N GLU A 167 11.70 9.07 14.09
CA GLU A 167 11.20 8.75 15.44
C GLU A 167 11.81 7.45 15.99
N TYR A 168 11.89 6.40 15.17
CA TYR A 168 12.37 5.08 15.57
C TYR A 168 13.82 4.80 15.18
N THR A 169 14.64 5.82 14.92
CA THR A 169 16.05 5.64 14.50
C THR A 169 16.90 4.90 15.54
N ALA A 170 16.60 5.08 16.84
CA ALA A 170 17.31 4.39 17.93
C ALA A 170 16.76 2.97 18.21
N ASP A 171 15.61 2.63 17.63
CA ASP A 171 14.97 1.33 17.77
C ASP A 171 15.37 0.39 16.64
N ARG A 172 15.03 -0.90 16.78
CA ARG A 172 15.29 -1.90 15.73
C ARG A 172 14.22 -1.90 14.62
N LEU A 173 13.64 -0.74 14.30
CA LEU A 173 12.60 -0.60 13.28
C LEU A 173 13.14 0.19 12.09
N ARG A 174 12.84 -0.28 10.87
CA ARG A 174 13.09 0.50 9.65
C ARG A 174 11.78 0.85 8.96
N VAL A 175 11.64 2.09 8.54
CA VAL A 175 10.47 2.58 7.80
C VAL A 175 10.93 3.21 6.51
N ASN A 176 10.43 2.70 5.37
CA ASN A 176 10.83 3.17 4.04
C ASN A 176 9.62 3.32 3.14
N ALA A 177 9.76 4.16 2.11
CA ALA A 177 8.78 4.27 1.04
C ALA A 177 9.44 3.94 -0.29
N ILE A 178 8.71 3.20 -1.13
CA ILE A 178 9.02 3.07 -2.56
C ILE A 178 8.04 3.96 -3.33
N CYS A 179 8.50 4.60 -4.41
CA CYS A 179 7.68 5.53 -5.19
C CYS A 179 7.61 5.06 -6.66
N PRO A 180 6.77 4.05 -6.98
CA PRO A 180 6.63 3.55 -8.33
C PRO A 180 6.07 4.62 -9.28
N GLY A 181 6.43 4.49 -10.57
CA GLY A 181 5.79 5.20 -11.68
C GLY A 181 4.49 4.52 -12.11
N GLY A 182 4.14 4.63 -13.39
CA GLY A 182 2.96 3.96 -13.95
C GLY A 182 3.09 2.43 -13.88
N MET A 183 2.14 1.79 -13.21
CA MET A 183 2.09 0.33 -13.03
C MET A 183 0.82 -0.25 -13.62
N LEU A 184 0.93 -1.34 -14.39
CA LEU A 184 -0.18 -2.12 -14.89
C LEU A 184 -0.81 -2.92 -13.74
N THR A 185 -1.81 -2.32 -13.10
CA THR A 185 -2.56 -2.93 -12.00
C THR A 185 -4.05 -2.79 -12.26
N PRO A 186 -4.92 -3.57 -11.59
CA PRO A 186 -6.38 -3.40 -11.75
C PRO A 186 -6.88 -2.01 -11.35
N GLN A 187 -6.09 -1.21 -10.62
CA GLN A 187 -6.39 0.21 -10.42
C GLN A 187 -6.58 0.97 -11.75
N LEU A 188 -5.90 0.55 -12.82
CA LEU A 188 -6.05 1.14 -14.15
C LEU A 188 -7.39 0.81 -14.82
N GLU A 189 -8.03 -0.31 -14.47
CA GLU A 189 -9.34 -0.69 -15.05
C GLU A 189 -10.41 0.38 -14.76
N HIS A 190 -10.25 1.08 -13.64
CA HIS A 190 -11.14 2.15 -13.19
C HIS A 190 -10.55 3.55 -13.39
N PHE A 191 -9.31 3.66 -13.89
CA PHE A 191 -8.64 4.93 -14.10
C PHE A 191 -9.22 5.65 -15.31
N ARG A 192 -9.89 6.79 -15.07
CA ARG A 192 -10.45 7.63 -16.13
C ARG A 192 -9.85 9.02 -16.08
N ALA A 193 -9.46 9.54 -17.25
CA ALA A 193 -9.15 10.96 -17.39
C ALA A 193 -10.44 11.79 -17.21
N PRO A 194 -10.34 13.04 -16.69
CA PRO A 194 -11.48 13.93 -16.60
C PRO A 194 -11.99 14.31 -18.00
N GLU A 195 -13.18 14.91 -18.08
CA GLU A 195 -13.69 15.46 -19.34
C GLU A 195 -12.73 16.51 -19.92
N ASN A 196 -12.50 16.44 -21.24
CA ASN A 196 -11.59 17.32 -21.98
C ASN A 196 -10.22 17.49 -21.29
N PRO A 197 -9.45 16.40 -21.11
CA PRO A 197 -8.16 16.46 -20.43
C PRO A 197 -7.11 17.12 -21.35
N ASN A 198 -6.21 17.90 -20.76
CA ASN A 198 -5.00 18.33 -21.46
C ASN A 198 -3.95 17.22 -21.32
N TYR A 199 -3.78 16.43 -22.39
CA TYR A 199 -2.83 15.33 -22.41
C TYR A 199 -1.38 15.78 -22.33
N ASP A 200 -1.03 16.99 -22.79
CA ASP A 200 0.34 17.51 -22.64
C ASP A 200 0.71 17.67 -21.16
N LEU A 201 -0.26 18.05 -20.31
CA LEU A 201 -0.04 18.13 -18.86
C LEU A 201 0.09 16.75 -18.21
N ILE A 202 -0.68 15.76 -18.67
CA ILE A 202 -0.59 14.38 -18.15
C ILE A 202 0.74 13.75 -18.52
N MET A 203 1.18 13.93 -19.78
CA MET A 203 2.38 13.31 -20.30
C MET A 203 3.67 13.92 -19.75
N ARG A 204 3.64 15.14 -19.18
CA ARG A 204 4.79 15.76 -18.51
C ARG A 204 5.35 14.93 -17.35
N THR A 205 4.49 14.16 -16.68
CA THR A 205 4.86 13.33 -15.52
C THR A 205 4.86 11.83 -15.85
N ALA A 206 4.74 11.48 -17.14
CA ALA A 206 4.81 10.09 -17.56
C ALA A 206 6.26 9.58 -17.44
N SER A 207 6.43 8.40 -16.84
CA SER A 207 7.73 7.75 -16.77
C SER A 207 8.26 7.46 -18.19
N PRO A 208 9.52 7.81 -18.51
CA PRO A 208 10.14 7.44 -19.80
C PRO A 208 10.17 5.92 -20.04
N ARG A 209 10.17 5.13 -18.96
CA ARG A 209 10.13 3.66 -19.04
C ARG A 209 8.74 3.11 -19.40
N GLY A 210 7.72 3.97 -19.44
CA GLY A 210 6.34 3.58 -19.69
C GLY A 210 5.70 2.86 -18.49
N MET A 211 4.64 2.11 -18.78
CA MET A 211 3.91 1.32 -17.79
C MET A 211 4.64 0.00 -17.53
N MET A 212 4.86 -0.33 -16.25
CA MET A 212 5.56 -1.55 -15.83
C MET A 212 4.58 -2.62 -15.32
N GLN A 213 4.89 -3.90 -15.53
CA GLN A 213 4.16 -4.98 -14.88
C GLN A 213 4.51 -5.05 -13.39
N PRO A 214 3.62 -5.54 -12.51
CA PRO A 214 3.92 -5.71 -11.10
C PRO A 214 5.11 -6.63 -10.79
N VAL A 215 5.50 -7.48 -11.75
CA VAL A 215 6.61 -8.43 -11.65
C VAL A 215 7.96 -7.88 -12.14
N ASP A 216 7.97 -6.73 -12.81
CA ASP A 216 9.17 -6.10 -13.38
C ASP A 216 9.98 -5.30 -12.34
#